data_AF-A0A7V9RCD9-F1
#
_entry.id   AF-A0A7V9RCD9-F1
#
_cell.length_a   1.000
_cell.length_b   1.000
_cell.length_c   1.000
_cell.angle_alpha   90.00
_cell.angle_beta   90.00
_cell.angle_gamma   90.00
#
_symmetry.space_group_name_H-M   'P 1'
#
loop_
_entity.id
_entity.type
_entity.pdbx_description
1 polymer ?
#
loop_
_entity_poly.entity_id
_entity_poly.type
_entity_poly.pdbx_seq_one_letter_code
_entity_poly.pdbx_strand_id
1 'polypeptide(L)'
;MTDTETPDNVPTTAVARFAELQALVAGMEADFQKFYNGGNKAAGTRVRNAMQELKAFAQTVRNEVSSIKNEGGAPGAKDSDADA
;
A
#
# COMPACT_ATOMS: atom_id res chain seq x y z
N MET A 1 35.51 18.28 14.62
CA MET A 1 34.87 17.34 15.58
C MET A 1 33.65 18.02 16.16
N THR A 2 32.57 18.05 15.39
CA THR A 2 31.23 18.36 15.89
C THR A 2 30.29 17.53 15.04
N ASP A 3 30.27 16.24 15.37
CA ASP A 3 29.26 15.29 14.93
C ASP A 3 27.89 15.88 15.27
N THR A 4 27.22 16.39 14.25
CA THR A 4 25.81 16.76 14.36
C THR A 4 25.04 15.50 14.04
N GLU A 5 24.87 14.68 15.09
CA GLU A 5 24.02 13.50 15.11
C GLU A 5 22.64 13.94 14.59
N THR A 6 22.29 13.48 13.40
CA THR A 6 20.94 13.63 12.85
C THR A 6 20.07 12.67 13.66
N PRO A 7 18.97 13.13 14.30
CA PRO A 7 18.11 12.23 15.03
C PRO A 7 17.42 11.29 14.03
N ASP A 8 17.93 10.05 13.97
CA ASP A 8 17.40 8.89 13.25
C ASP A 8 16.06 8.41 13.84
N ASN A 9 15.05 9.29 13.90
CA ASN A 9 13.70 8.89 14.31
C ASN A 9 12.61 9.56 13.46
N VAL A 10 12.74 9.39 12.14
CA VAL A 10 11.58 9.45 11.24
C VAL A 10 11.44 8.06 10.63
N PRO A 11 10.29 7.38 10.75
CA PRO A 11 10.14 6.01 10.27
C PRO A 11 10.32 5.96 8.75
N THR A 12 11.42 5.39 8.30
CA THR A 12 11.82 5.16 6.89
C THR A 12 10.91 4.14 6.16
N THR A 13 9.62 4.07 6.50
CA THR A 13 8.67 3.08 5.95
C THR A 13 8.13 3.50 4.58
N ALA A 14 8.07 4.81 4.28
CA ALA A 14 7.48 5.32 3.02
C ALA A 14 8.24 4.87 1.76
N VAL A 15 9.58 4.86 1.81
CA VAL A 15 10.42 4.41 0.68
C VAL A 15 10.27 2.89 0.47
N ALA A 16 10.12 2.13 1.55
CA ALA A 16 9.88 0.69 1.49
C ALA A 16 8.50 0.36 0.89
N ARG A 17 7.42 1.04 1.31
CA ARG A 17 6.07 0.83 0.77
C ARG A 17 5.97 1.13 -0.72
N PHE A 18 6.67 2.17 -1.18
CA PHE A 18 6.72 2.50 -2.59
C PHE A 18 7.47 1.45 -3.41
N ALA A 19 8.61 0.94 -2.91
CA ALA A 19 9.35 -0.12 -3.56
C ALA A 19 8.55 -1.44 -3.63
N GLU A 20 7.83 -1.80 -2.56
CA GLU A 20 6.93 -2.96 -2.53
C GLU A 20 5.83 -2.84 -3.59
N LEU A 21 5.21 -1.66 -3.71
CA LEU A 21 4.19 -1.39 -4.73
C LEU A 21 4.76 -1.56 -6.15
N GLN A 22 5.94 -1.01 -6.41
CA GLN A 22 6.59 -1.13 -7.71
C GLN A 22 6.90 -2.59 -8.05
N ALA A 23 7.43 -3.36 -7.09
CA ALA A 23 7.72 -4.78 -7.28
C ALA A 23 6.43 -5.57 -7.59
N LEU A 24 5.34 -5.27 -6.88
CA LEU A 24 4.05 -5.92 -7.09
C LEU A 24 3.51 -5.65 -8.50
N VAL A 25 3.57 -4.40 -8.97
CA VAL A 25 3.15 -4.04 -10.34
C VAL A 25 4.06 -4.66 -11.40
N ALA A 26 5.38 -4.61 -11.21
CA ALA A 26 6.36 -5.19 -12.14
C ALA A 26 6.16 -6.71 -12.31
N GLY A 27 5.86 -7.43 -11.22
CA GLY A 27 5.58 -8.87 -11.27
C GLY A 27 4.36 -9.25 -12.11
N MET A 28 3.43 -8.32 -12.33
CA MET A 28 2.19 -8.57 -13.08
C MET A 28 2.37 -8.40 -14.60
N GLU A 29 3.42 -7.71 -15.05
CA GLU A 29 3.60 -7.29 -16.45
C GLU A 29 3.48 -8.46 -17.44
N ALA A 30 4.15 -9.57 -17.15
CA ALA A 30 4.14 -10.75 -18.02
C ALA A 30 2.74 -11.37 -18.17
N ASP A 31 1.94 -11.36 -17.10
CA ASP A 31 0.57 -11.88 -17.14
C ASP A 31 -0.39 -10.92 -17.83
N PHE A 32 -0.18 -9.60 -17.69
CA PHE A 32 -0.87 -8.59 -18.49
C PHE A 32 -0.64 -8.81 -19.98
N GLN A 33 0.62 -8.90 -20.41
CA GLN A 33 0.94 -9.12 -21.83
C GLN A 33 0.31 -10.42 -22.35
N LYS A 34 0.44 -11.53 -21.60
CA LYS A 34 -0.13 -12.82 -22.00
C LYS A 34 -1.66 -12.81 -22.06
N PHE A 35 -2.33 -12.07 -21.18
CA PHE A 35 -3.79 -11.99 -21.16
C PHE A 35 -4.31 -11.08 -22.28
N TYR A 36 -3.82 -9.85 -22.39
CA TYR A 36 -4.33 -8.86 -23.35
C TYR A 36 -3.90 -9.13 -24.80
N ASN A 37 -2.67 -9.62 -25.03
CA ASN A 37 -2.19 -9.91 -26.38
C ASN A 37 -2.44 -11.36 -26.79
N GLY A 38 -2.44 -12.29 -25.82
CA GLY A 38 -2.49 -13.73 -26.06
C GLY A 38 -3.81 -14.42 -25.71
N GLY A 39 -4.80 -13.71 -25.14
CA GLY A 39 -6.08 -14.29 -24.72
C GLY A 39 -5.96 -15.39 -23.67
N ASN A 40 -4.83 -15.48 -22.96
CA ASN A 40 -4.55 -16.58 -22.05
C ASN A 40 -5.41 -16.50 -20.78
N LYS A 41 -6.40 -17.39 -20.65
CA LYS A 41 -7.34 -17.43 -19.51
C LYS A 41 -6.64 -17.60 -18.16
N ALA A 42 -5.58 -18.41 -18.07
CA ALA A 42 -4.85 -18.62 -16.83
C ALA A 42 -4.07 -17.35 -16.42
N ALA A 43 -3.50 -16.63 -17.39
CA ALA A 43 -2.90 -15.32 -17.14
C ALA A 43 -3.96 -14.32 -16.67
N GLY A 44 -5.16 -14.33 -17.24
CA GLY A 44 -6.29 -13.51 -16.78
C GLY A 44 -6.67 -13.76 -15.32
N THR A 45 -6.71 -15.02 -14.88
CA THR A 45 -6.93 -15.35 -13.45
C THR A 45 -5.83 -14.79 -12.56
N ARG A 46 -4.56 -14.90 -12.98
CA ARG A 46 -3.43 -14.35 -12.21
C ARG A 46 -3.46 -12.83 -12.13
N VAL A 47 -3.73 -12.12 -13.25
CA VAL A 47 -3.93 -10.66 -13.25
C VAL A 47 -5.04 -10.27 -12.28
N ARG A 48 -6.18 -10.99 -12.29
CA ARG A 48 -7.29 -10.70 -11.39
C ARG A 48 -6.91 -10.88 -9.92
N ASN A 49 -6.20 -11.95 -9.57
CA ASN A 49 -5.78 -12.21 -8.19
C ASN A 49 -4.75 -11.17 -7.72
N ALA A 50 -3.74 -10.88 -8.53
CA ALA A 50 -2.75 -9.88 -8.17
C ALA A 50 -3.33 -8.46 -8.10
N MET A 51 -4.40 -8.14 -8.84
CA MET A 51 -5.16 -6.89 -8.66
C MET A 51 -5.93 -6.85 -7.33
N GLN A 52 -6.39 -7.99 -6.80
CA GLN A 52 -6.99 -8.06 -5.47
C GLN A 52 -5.95 -7.84 -4.38
N GLU A 53 -4.76 -8.41 -4.54
CA GLU A 53 -3.63 -8.20 -3.64
C GLU A 53 -3.20 -6.73 -3.65
N LEU A 54 -3.11 -6.10 -4.84
CA LEU A 54 -2.82 -4.68 -4.97
C LEU A 54 -3.84 -3.80 -4.23
N LYS A 55 -5.14 -4.12 -4.35
CA LYS A 55 -6.20 -3.42 -3.61
C LYS A 55 -6.00 -3.56 -2.10
N ALA A 56 -5.73 -4.76 -1.61
CA ALA A 56 -5.50 -5.01 -0.19
C ALA A 56 -4.28 -4.23 0.32
N PHE A 57 -3.17 -4.30 -0.42
CA PHE A 57 -1.95 -3.56 -0.12
C PHE A 57 -2.20 -2.04 -0.05
N ALA A 58 -2.88 -1.48 -1.05
CA ALA A 58 -3.21 -0.05 -1.09
C ALA A 58 -4.07 0.37 0.11
N GLN A 59 -5.02 -0.48 0.53
CA GLN A 59 -5.83 -0.21 1.71
C GLN A 59 -5.01 -0.24 3.00
N THR A 60 -4.09 -1.20 3.14
CA THR A 60 -3.17 -1.28 4.28
C THR A 60 -2.32 -0.02 4.38
N VAL A 61 -1.66 0.39 3.29
CA VAL A 61 -0.84 1.61 3.26
C VAL A 61 -1.67 2.85 3.58
N ARG A 62 -2.89 2.96 3.04
CA ARG A 62 -3.80 4.08 3.34
C ARG A 62 -4.21 4.12 4.81
N ASN A 63 -4.44 2.96 5.42
CA ASN A 63 -4.73 2.87 6.85
C ASN A 63 -3.50 3.28 7.68
N GLU A 64 -2.31 2.80 7.34
CA GLU A 64 -1.05 3.19 8.02
C GLU A 64 -0.84 4.70 7.99
N VAL A 65 -0.99 5.33 6.83
CA VAL A 65 -0.90 6.80 6.69
C VAL A 65 -1.96 7.51 7.54
N SER A 66 -3.17 6.97 7.59
CA SER A 66 -4.25 7.53 8.41
C SER A 66 -3.97 7.39 9.90
N SER A 67 -3.42 6.25 10.33
CA SER A 67 -3.00 6.03 11.72
C SER A 67 -1.87 6.96 12.12
N ILE A 68 -0.82 7.12 11.31
CA ILE A 68 0.29 8.05 11.57
C ILE A 68 -0.23 9.49 11.72
N LYS A 69 -1.18 9.91 10.86
CA LYS A 69 -1.81 11.23 10.95
C LYS A 69 -2.64 11.38 12.24
N ASN A 70 -3.35 10.33 12.66
CA ASN A 70 -4.20 10.34 13.85
C ASN A 70 -3.41 10.16 15.16
N GLU A 71 -2.21 9.56 15.12
CA GLU A 71 -1.29 9.49 16.27
C GLU A 71 -0.57 10.82 16.50
N GLY A 72 -0.43 11.66 15.46
CA GLY A 72 0.14 13.01 15.53
C GLY A 72 -0.87 14.14 15.83
N GLY A 73 -2.17 13.83 16.00
CA GLY A 73 -3.22 14.82 16.24
C GLY A 73 -4.30 14.28 17.17
N ALA A 74 -4.56 15.01 18.25
CA ALA A 74 -5.45 14.67 19.38
C ALA A 74 -6.72 13.85 19.05
N PRO A 75 -7.19 12.99 19.99
CA PRO A 75 -8.35 12.14 19.77
C PRO A 75 -9.65 12.97 19.76
N GLY A 76 -10.52 12.76 18.77
CA GLY A 76 -11.87 13.32 18.78
C GLY A 76 -12.69 13.13 17.52
N ALA A 77 -13.90 12.60 17.73
CA ALA A 77 -15.08 12.60 16.86
C ALA A 77 -15.13 11.61 15.68
N LYS A 78 -15.65 10.41 15.98
CA LYS A 78 -16.98 10.05 15.47
C LYS A 78 -17.69 9.15 16.47
N ASP A 79 -18.59 9.78 17.21
CA ASP A 79 -19.76 9.15 17.80
C ASP A 79 -20.50 8.35 16.72
N SER A 80 -20.87 7.12 17.06
CA SER A 80 -22.01 6.45 16.47
C SER A 80 -22.75 5.69 17.58
N ASP A 81 -23.31 6.47 18.51
CA ASP A 81 -24.59 6.14 19.12
C ASP A 81 -25.64 6.92 18.33
N ALA A 82 -26.39 6.23 17.47
CA ALA A 82 -27.66 6.70 16.91
C ALA A 82 -28.45 5.52 16.32
N ASP A 83 -29.45 5.10 17.09
CA ASP A 83 -30.73 4.49 16.70
C ASP A 83 -30.75 3.02 16.24
N ALA A 84 -31.01 2.15 17.22
CA ALA A 84 -31.97 1.05 17.09
C ALA A 84 -32.82 0.97 18.38
#